data_AF-A0A7X6V5B3-F1
#
_entry.id   AF-A0A7X6V5B3-F1
#
_cell.length_a   1.000
_cell.length_b   1.000
_cell.length_c   1.000
_cell.angle_alpha   90.00
_cell.angle_beta   90.00
_cell.angle_gamma   90.00
#
_symmetry.space_group_name_H-M   'P 1'
#
loop_
_entity.id
_entity.type
_entity.pdbx_description
1 polymer ?
#
loop_
_entity_poly.entity_id
_entity_poly.type
_entity_poly.pdbx_seq_one_letter_code
_entity_poly.pdbx_strand_id
1 'polypeptide(L)'
;SVWYDIKGINHNDREYDFGLLMRDNSPKPSLMAFAAAAEALDGAEFLHYLSVPKTRVRGMVFSTPRGIMTVLYDRTDGHFFSKNIPGFVHKEPWIKHWATEKKHVFKTKQNEVITVDPVGREKSIPAENGEITLTLSGSPLIVYGLDISPDMVSQ
;
A
#
# COMPACT_ATOMS: atom_id res chain seq x y z
N SER A 1 1.61 16.70 21.45
CA SER A 1 1.94 16.48 22.87
C SER A 1 3.00 15.42 22.87
N VAL A 2 4.15 15.70 23.49
CA VAL A 2 5.20 14.70 23.65
C VAL A 2 4.83 13.84 24.85
N TRP A 3 5.24 12.57 24.89
CA TRP A 3 4.85 11.65 25.98
C TRP A 3 5.21 12.18 27.39
N TYR A 4 6.24 13.03 27.50
CA TYR A 4 6.69 13.63 28.75
C TYR A 4 6.10 15.03 29.03
N ASP A 5 5.53 15.71 28.03
CA ASP A 5 4.90 17.02 28.17
C ASP A 5 3.59 17.11 27.37
N ILE A 6 2.50 16.80 28.09
CA ILE A 6 1.13 16.74 27.56
C ILE A 6 0.66 18.12 27.07
N LYS A 7 1.21 19.21 27.63
CA LYS A 7 0.91 20.61 27.22
C LYS A 7 1.99 21.23 26.33
N GLY A 8 3.16 20.60 26.22
CA GLY A 8 4.28 20.95 25.34
C GLY A 8 3.95 20.68 23.88
N ILE A 9 3.15 21.58 23.30
CA ILE A 9 2.82 21.56 21.87
C ILE A 9 3.95 22.25 21.13
N ASN A 10 4.64 21.50 20.27
CA ASN A 10 5.64 22.06 19.38
C ASN A 10 5.44 21.43 18.00
N HIS A 11 4.99 22.22 17.01
CA HIS A 11 4.81 21.74 15.63
C HIS A 11 6.13 21.40 14.93
N ASN A 12 7.27 21.82 15.52
CA ASN A 12 8.61 21.47 15.02
C ASN A 12 9.12 20.17 15.66
N ASP A 13 8.39 19.61 16.62
CA ASP A 13 8.72 18.31 17.20
C ASP A 13 8.15 17.20 16.31
N ARG A 14 8.98 16.25 15.93
CA ARG A 14 8.57 15.08 15.13
C ARG A 14 7.47 14.27 15.83
N GLU A 15 7.44 14.25 17.16
CA GLU A 15 6.40 13.58 17.93
C GLU A 15 5.00 14.20 17.76
N TYR A 16 4.92 15.40 17.17
CA TYR A 16 3.65 16.06 16.85
C TYR A 16 2.83 15.30 15.78
N ASP A 17 3.50 14.57 14.88
CA ASP A 17 2.87 14.11 13.64
C ASP A 17 2.46 12.63 13.59
N PHE A 18 2.85 11.79 14.55
CA PHE A 18 2.64 10.34 14.48
C PHE A 18 1.19 9.85 14.59
N GLY A 19 0.26 10.65 15.13
CA GLY A 19 -1.13 10.24 15.32
C GLY A 19 -1.90 9.96 14.02
N LEU A 20 -3.01 9.20 14.12
CA LEU A 20 -3.98 9.02 13.02
C LEU A 20 -4.92 10.22 12.86
N LEU A 21 -5.07 11.01 13.92
CA LEU A 21 -5.90 12.19 13.97
C LEU A 21 -5.02 13.43 14.13
N MET A 22 -5.54 14.54 13.61
CA MET A 22 -5.12 15.87 14.00
C MET A 22 -5.57 16.16 15.44
N ARG A 23 -5.05 17.23 16.04
CA ARG A 23 -5.40 17.61 17.42
C ARG A 23 -6.88 17.96 17.60
N ASP A 24 -7.51 18.49 16.56
CA ASP A 24 -8.95 18.80 16.53
C ASP A 24 -9.82 17.57 16.21
N ASN A 25 -9.23 16.36 16.25
CA ASN A 25 -9.82 15.08 15.86
C ASN A 25 -10.17 14.97 14.38
N SER A 26 -9.75 15.90 13.52
CA SER A 26 -9.89 15.71 12.07
C SER A 26 -8.97 14.57 11.58
N PRO A 27 -9.39 13.79 10.56
CA PRO A 27 -8.66 12.61 10.13
C PRO A 27 -7.39 13.00 9.35
N LYS A 28 -6.26 12.34 9.66
CA LYS A 28 -5.08 12.35 8.78
C LYS A 28 -5.23 11.28 7.69
N PRO A 29 -4.55 11.41 6.54
CA PRO A 29 -4.54 10.37 5.51
C PRO A 29 -4.13 8.98 6.00
N SER A 30 -3.31 8.91 7.06
CA SER A 30 -2.94 7.66 7.73
C SER A 30 -4.13 6.93 8.33
N LEU A 31 -5.18 7.63 8.79
CA LEU A 31 -6.41 6.99 9.27
C LEU A 31 -7.12 6.25 8.13
N MET A 32 -7.23 6.88 6.95
CA MET A 32 -7.87 6.25 5.78
C MET A 32 -7.10 5.02 5.34
N ALA A 33 -5.76 5.10 5.32
CA ALA A 33 -4.92 3.95 4.99
C ALA A 33 -5.03 2.82 6.02
N PHE A 34 -5.11 3.17 7.30
CA PHE A 34 -5.32 2.20 8.36
C PHE A 34 -6.68 1.51 8.22
N ALA A 35 -7.76 2.27 7.99
CA ALA A 35 -9.09 1.72 7.80
C ALA A 35 -9.14 0.78 6.58
N ALA A 36 -8.61 1.21 5.43
CA ALA A 36 -8.57 0.39 4.22
C ALA A 36 -7.79 -0.92 4.42
N ALA A 37 -6.63 -0.86 5.09
CA ALA A 37 -5.84 -2.04 5.39
C ALA A 37 -6.55 -2.97 6.39
N ALA A 38 -7.18 -2.41 7.43
CA ALA A 38 -7.92 -3.17 8.43
C ALA A 38 -9.12 -3.89 7.80
N GLU A 39 -9.89 -3.21 6.95
CA GLU A 39 -11.02 -3.81 6.24
C GLU A 39 -10.58 -4.92 5.28
N ALA A 40 -9.48 -4.72 4.54
CA ALA A 40 -8.97 -5.71 3.60
C ALA A 40 -8.34 -6.94 4.29
N LEU A 41 -7.72 -6.74 5.45
CA LEU A 41 -7.06 -7.79 6.22
C LEU A 41 -7.98 -8.47 7.25
N ASP A 42 -9.22 -8.02 7.41
CA ASP A 42 -10.16 -8.64 8.32
C ASP A 42 -10.47 -10.09 7.89
N GLY A 43 -10.21 -11.03 8.78
CA GLY A 43 -10.29 -12.47 8.49
C GLY A 43 -9.31 -12.98 7.42
N ALA A 44 -8.26 -12.22 7.09
CA ALA A 44 -7.26 -12.62 6.10
C ALA A 44 -6.18 -13.52 6.71
N GLU A 45 -5.88 -14.65 6.05
CA GLU A 45 -4.77 -15.53 6.40
C GLU A 45 -3.61 -15.34 5.44
N PHE A 46 -2.42 -15.08 5.98
CA PHE A 46 -1.21 -14.97 5.17
C PHE A 46 -0.82 -16.32 4.57
N LEU A 47 -0.59 -16.35 3.25
CA LEU A 47 -0.16 -17.56 2.55
C LEU A 47 1.35 -17.55 2.30
N HIS A 48 1.84 -16.56 1.55
CA HIS A 48 3.26 -16.44 1.24
C HIS A 48 3.60 -15.05 0.69
N TYR A 49 4.90 -14.76 0.64
CA TYR A 49 5.42 -13.60 -0.08
C TYR A 49 5.45 -13.85 -1.59
N LEU A 50 5.41 -12.76 -2.34
CA LEU A 50 5.41 -12.75 -3.80
C LEU A 50 6.56 -11.88 -4.31
N SER A 51 7.25 -12.37 -5.33
CA SER A 51 8.31 -11.66 -6.04
C SER A 51 8.22 -11.99 -7.52
N VAL A 52 7.91 -10.99 -8.35
CA VAL A 52 7.79 -11.22 -9.80
C VAL A 52 9.19 -11.24 -10.44
N PRO A 53 9.57 -12.35 -11.12
CA PRO A 53 10.89 -12.48 -11.73
C PRO A 53 11.24 -11.32 -12.67
N LYS A 54 12.51 -10.91 -12.70
CA LYS A 54 13.03 -9.82 -13.55
C LYS A 54 12.40 -8.44 -13.33
N THR A 55 11.56 -8.28 -12.30
CA THR A 55 11.01 -6.99 -11.89
C THR A 55 11.42 -6.63 -10.47
N ARG A 56 11.07 -5.42 -10.03
CA ARG A 56 11.17 -5.00 -8.63
C ARG A 56 9.82 -5.06 -7.90
N VAL A 57 8.85 -5.76 -8.48
CA VAL A 57 7.56 -6.00 -7.83
C VAL A 57 7.74 -7.02 -6.72
N ARG A 58 7.15 -6.68 -5.58
CA ARG A 58 7.05 -7.51 -4.39
C ARG A 58 5.61 -7.50 -3.92
N GLY A 59 5.25 -8.50 -3.15
CA GLY A 59 3.93 -8.55 -2.56
C GLY A 59 3.76 -9.61 -1.50
N MET A 60 2.53 -9.69 -1.03
CA MET A 60 2.07 -10.64 -0.03
C MET A 60 0.73 -11.19 -0.50
N VAL A 61 0.55 -12.50 -0.40
CA VAL A 61 -0.68 -13.18 -0.80
C VAL A 61 -1.41 -13.64 0.45
N PHE A 62 -2.72 -13.41 0.46
CA PHE A 62 -3.62 -13.74 1.55
C PHE A 62 -4.83 -14.52 1.03
N SER A 63 -5.30 -15.46 1.83
CA SER A 63 -6.63 -16.04 1.71
C SER A 63 -7.61 -15.15 2.48
N THR A 64 -8.73 -14.75 1.87
CA THR A 64 -9.76 -13.93 2.53
C THR A 64 -11.14 -14.51 2.25
N PRO A 65 -12.19 -14.13 3.01
CA PRO A 65 -13.57 -14.50 2.69
C PRO A 65 -14.03 -14.04 1.29
N ARG A 66 -13.41 -12.99 0.73
CA ARG A 66 -13.66 -12.48 -0.64
C ARG A 66 -12.88 -13.25 -1.72
N GLY A 67 -12.03 -14.20 -1.35
CA GLY A 67 -11.13 -14.93 -2.24
C GLY A 67 -9.66 -14.56 -2.04
N ILE A 68 -8.80 -14.93 -2.99
CA ILE A 68 -7.37 -14.63 -2.94
C ILE A 68 -7.14 -13.12 -3.10
N MET A 69 -6.46 -12.54 -2.13
CA MET A 69 -6.04 -11.14 -2.09
C MET A 69 -4.52 -11.04 -2.20
N THR A 70 -4.02 -10.10 -2.98
CA THR A 70 -2.60 -9.80 -3.07
C THR A 70 -2.34 -8.32 -2.79
N VAL A 71 -1.36 -8.03 -1.94
CA VAL A 71 -0.84 -6.68 -1.73
C VAL A 71 0.43 -6.53 -2.56
N LEU A 72 0.43 -5.67 -3.57
CA LEU A 72 1.54 -5.47 -4.50
C LEU A 72 2.20 -4.09 -4.32
N TYR A 73 3.51 -4.01 -4.51
CA TYR A 73 4.26 -2.75 -4.58
C TYR A 73 5.54 -2.90 -5.41
N ASP A 74 5.97 -1.83 -6.07
CA ASP A 74 7.19 -1.78 -6.89
C ASP A 74 8.31 -1.05 -6.14
N ARG A 75 9.45 -1.73 -5.91
CA ARG A 75 10.63 -1.19 -5.23
C ARG A 75 11.65 -0.58 -6.19
N THR A 76 11.24 -0.11 -7.37
CA THR A 76 12.11 0.62 -8.29
C THR A 76 12.80 1.79 -7.62
N ASP A 77 12.05 2.59 -6.86
CA ASP A 77 12.58 3.74 -6.11
C ASP A 77 13.34 3.35 -4.82
N GLY A 78 13.43 2.04 -4.53
CA GLY A 78 14.12 1.49 -3.37
C GLY A 78 13.30 1.52 -2.07
N HIS A 79 14.01 1.50 -0.96
CA HIS A 79 13.44 1.68 0.37
C HIS A 79 13.74 3.11 0.83
N PHE A 80 12.73 3.97 0.82
CA PHE A 80 12.85 5.27 1.46
C PHE A 80 12.76 5.07 2.97
N PHE A 81 13.92 4.89 3.61
CA PHE A 81 14.05 5.22 5.02
C PHE A 81 14.03 6.75 5.13
N SER A 82 13.31 7.30 6.11
CA SER A 82 13.34 8.74 6.40
C SER A 82 14.80 9.17 6.52
N LYS A 83 15.27 10.03 5.60
CA LYS A 83 16.63 10.57 5.74
C LYS A 83 16.63 11.41 7.01
N ASN A 84 17.46 11.05 7.97
CA ASN A 84 17.58 11.75 9.24
C ASN A 84 18.38 13.05 9.04
N ILE A 85 17.76 14.02 8.37
CA ILE A 85 18.34 15.33 8.06
C ILE A 85 17.62 16.37 8.94
N PRO A 86 18.33 17.31 9.58
CA PRO A 86 17.69 18.41 10.31
C PRO A 86 16.71 19.16 9.40
N GLY A 87 15.47 19.35 9.85
CA GLY A 87 14.42 20.00 9.07
C GLY A 87 13.76 19.13 8.00
N PHE A 88 13.90 17.80 8.08
CA PHE A 88 13.12 16.88 7.24
C PHE A 88 11.63 16.98 7.57
N VAL A 89 10.92 17.84 6.84
CA VAL A 89 9.47 17.97 6.92
C VAL A 89 8.85 16.86 6.07
N HIS A 90 7.85 16.18 6.63
CA HIS A 90 7.02 15.26 5.86
C HIS A 90 6.46 15.99 4.63
N LYS A 91 6.45 15.35 3.45
CA LYS A 91 5.83 15.99 2.28
C LYS A 91 4.34 16.20 2.55
N GLU A 92 3.80 17.29 2.01
CA GLU A 92 2.35 17.51 2.05
C GLU A 92 1.60 16.31 1.46
N PRO A 93 0.42 15.94 2.00
CA PRO A 93 -0.32 14.74 1.60
C PRO A 93 -0.64 14.62 0.10
N TRP A 94 -0.80 15.75 -0.61
CA TRP A 94 -1.08 15.80 -2.05
C TRP A 94 0.18 15.72 -2.92
N ILE A 95 1.37 15.76 -2.32
CA ILE A 95 2.63 15.60 -3.05
C ILE A 95 2.94 14.11 -3.17
N LYS A 96 3.10 13.66 -4.41
CA LYS A 96 3.42 12.26 -4.70
C LYS A 96 4.74 11.86 -4.03
N HIS A 97 4.66 10.81 -3.22
CA HIS A 97 5.81 10.29 -2.48
C HIS A 97 6.74 9.46 -3.37
N TRP A 98 6.17 8.62 -4.25
CA TRP A 98 6.87 7.75 -5.19
C TRP A 98 6.93 8.40 -6.57
N ALA A 99 8.12 8.55 -7.13
CA ALA A 99 8.29 9.22 -8.42
C ALA A 99 7.94 8.28 -9.57
N THR A 100 8.29 7.00 -9.43
CA THR A 100 8.16 6.04 -10.52
C THR A 100 6.83 5.28 -10.45
N GLU A 101 6.15 5.21 -11.59
CA GLU A 101 5.04 4.31 -11.85
C GLU A 101 5.39 3.42 -13.04
N LYS A 102 5.16 2.11 -12.89
CA LYS A 102 5.43 1.12 -13.94
C LYS A 102 4.21 0.25 -14.15
N LYS A 103 3.92 -0.02 -15.42
CA LYS A 103 2.92 -0.98 -15.83
C LYS A 103 3.51 -2.38 -15.74
N HIS A 104 2.77 -3.28 -15.08
CA HIS A 104 3.11 -4.69 -14.97
C HIS A 104 1.90 -5.51 -15.40
N VAL A 105 2.16 -6.59 -16.12
CA VAL A 105 1.12 -7.50 -16.62
C VAL A 105 1.02 -8.70 -15.68
N PHE A 106 -0.20 -9.02 -15.27
CA PHE A 106 -0.51 -10.17 -14.44
C PHE A 106 -1.57 -11.04 -15.12
N LYS A 107 -1.60 -12.32 -14.78
CA LYS A 107 -2.63 -13.24 -15.25
C LYS A 107 -3.83 -13.22 -14.30
N THR A 108 -5.01 -13.45 -14.85
CA THR A 108 -6.23 -13.69 -14.09
C THR A 108 -7.12 -14.68 -14.83
N LYS A 109 -7.89 -15.44 -14.06
CA LYS A 109 -8.95 -16.33 -14.57
C LYS A 109 -10.32 -15.63 -14.57
N GLN A 110 -10.40 -14.43 -14.02
CA GLN A 110 -11.63 -13.64 -13.92
C GLN A 110 -11.72 -12.66 -15.09
N ASN A 111 -12.94 -12.21 -15.40
CA ASN A 111 -13.18 -11.19 -16.43
C ASN A 111 -12.77 -9.79 -15.98
N GLU A 112 -12.63 -9.59 -14.67
CA GLU A 112 -12.21 -8.35 -14.06
C GLU A 112 -11.47 -8.67 -12.75
N VAL A 113 -10.64 -7.73 -12.30
CA VAL A 113 -10.05 -7.76 -10.96
C VAL A 113 -10.46 -6.51 -10.20
N ILE A 114 -10.54 -6.62 -8.88
CA ILE A 114 -10.81 -5.47 -8.02
C ILE A 114 -9.47 -4.99 -7.45
N THR A 115 -9.20 -3.70 -7.60
CA THR A 115 -8.05 -3.03 -6.99
C THR A 115 -8.51 -2.08 -5.90
N VAL A 116 -7.77 -1.99 -4.79
CA VAL A 116 -8.02 -1.02 -3.72
C VAL A 116 -6.75 -0.23 -3.47
N ASP A 117 -6.85 1.09 -3.61
CA ASP A 117 -5.73 2.00 -3.38
C ASP A 117 -5.45 2.20 -1.87
N PRO A 118 -4.31 2.83 -1.48
CA PRO A 118 -3.97 3.04 -0.08
C PRO A 118 -4.97 3.86 0.74
N VAL A 119 -5.98 4.49 0.13
CA VAL A 119 -7.01 5.25 0.84
C VAL A 119 -8.38 4.57 0.78
N GLY A 120 -8.44 3.32 0.31
CA GLY A 120 -9.64 2.49 0.32
C GLY A 120 -10.54 2.62 -0.90
N ARG A 121 -10.09 3.26 -1.99
CA ARG A 121 -10.92 3.39 -3.20
C ARG A 121 -10.84 2.12 -4.04
N GLU A 122 -11.97 1.46 -4.22
CA GLU A 122 -12.09 0.31 -5.10
C GLU A 122 -12.22 0.74 -6.57
N LYS A 123 -11.56 0.00 -7.47
CA LYS A 123 -11.76 0.07 -8.92
C LYS A 123 -11.79 -1.32 -9.50
N SER A 124 -12.80 -1.61 -10.32
CA SER A 124 -12.78 -2.76 -11.21
C SER A 124 -11.94 -2.45 -12.45
N ILE A 125 -11.06 -3.38 -12.81
CA ILE A 125 -10.25 -3.30 -14.02
C ILE A 125 -10.56 -4.56 -14.84
N PRO A 126 -11.04 -4.41 -16.09
CA PRO A 126 -11.35 -5.54 -16.94
C PRO A 126 -10.06 -6.29 -17.34
N ALA A 127 -10.18 -7.60 -17.46
CA ALA A 127 -9.14 -8.44 -18.02
C ALA A 127 -9.28 -8.49 -19.56
N GLU A 128 -8.15 -8.42 -20.25
CA GLU A 128 -8.08 -8.57 -21.71
C GLU A 128 -7.27 -9.84 -22.00
N ASN A 129 -7.88 -10.82 -22.67
CA ASN A 129 -7.24 -12.11 -23.00
C ASN A 129 -6.67 -12.89 -21.79
N GLY A 130 -7.31 -12.78 -20.61
CA GLY A 130 -6.85 -13.42 -19.37
C GLY A 130 -5.66 -12.73 -18.70
N GLU A 131 -5.32 -11.52 -19.17
CA GLU A 131 -4.28 -10.69 -18.60
C GLU A 131 -4.85 -9.35 -18.11
N ILE A 132 -4.13 -8.76 -17.16
CA ILE A 132 -4.44 -7.45 -16.65
C ILE A 132 -3.18 -6.61 -16.49
N THR A 133 -3.27 -5.35 -16.90
CA THR A 133 -2.19 -4.38 -16.73
C THR A 133 -2.46 -3.51 -15.51
N LEU A 134 -1.59 -3.61 -14.50
CA LEU A 134 -1.63 -2.79 -13.30
C LEU A 134 -0.49 -1.78 -13.30
N THR A 135 -0.79 -0.53 -12.94
CA THR A 135 0.22 0.49 -12.70
C THR A 135 0.63 0.44 -11.23
N LEU A 136 1.87 0.05 -10.96
CA LEU A 136 2.42 -0.06 -9.61
C LEU A 136 3.43 1.07 -9.35
N SER A 137 3.45 1.52 -8.10
CA SER A 137 4.49 2.38 -7.53
C SER A 137 4.99 1.75 -6.23
N GLY A 138 5.81 2.45 -5.44
CA GLY A 138 6.17 1.95 -4.11
C GLY A 138 5.03 2.02 -3.09
N SER A 139 3.90 2.64 -3.42
CA SER A 139 2.69 2.55 -2.60
C SER A 139 2.05 1.16 -2.75
N PRO A 140 1.52 0.57 -1.66
CA PRO A 140 0.82 -0.70 -1.73
C PRO A 140 -0.46 -0.57 -2.55
N LEU A 141 -0.73 -1.56 -3.40
CA LEU A 141 -1.99 -1.74 -4.11
C LEU A 141 -2.56 -3.10 -3.73
N ILE A 142 -3.77 -3.12 -3.18
CA ILE A 142 -4.49 -4.37 -2.90
C ILE A 142 -5.18 -4.80 -4.18
N VAL A 143 -5.14 -6.10 -4.50
CA VAL A 143 -5.74 -6.67 -5.70
C VAL A 143 -6.41 -8.00 -5.36
N TYR A 144 -7.66 -8.17 -5.77
CA TYR A 144 -8.42 -9.41 -5.66
C TYR A 144 -8.55 -10.06 -7.03
N GLY A 145 -8.35 -11.39 -7.11
CA GLY A 145 -8.61 -12.15 -8.34
C GLY A 145 -7.41 -12.37 -9.26
N LEU A 146 -6.18 -12.10 -8.81
CA LEU A 146 -4.97 -12.47 -9.56
C LEU A 146 -4.72 -13.98 -9.53
N ASP A 147 -4.28 -14.52 -10.67
CA ASP A 147 -3.79 -15.91 -10.75
C ASP A 147 -2.32 -15.93 -10.38
N ILE A 148 -2.02 -16.34 -9.15
CA ILE A 148 -0.66 -16.35 -8.62
C ILE A 148 0.07 -17.58 -9.16
N SER A 149 1.00 -17.35 -10.08
CA SER A 149 1.77 -18.43 -10.68
C SER A 149 2.90 -18.91 -9.73
N PRO A 150 3.27 -20.20 -9.78
CA PRO A 150 4.28 -20.77 -8.87
C PRO A 150 5.65 -20.09 -8.93
N ASP A 151 6.02 -19.51 -10.08
CA ASP A 151 7.27 -18.79 -10.30
C ASP A 151 7.32 -17.41 -9.62
N MET A 152 6.17 -16.89 -9.17
CA MET A 152 6.07 -15.64 -8.43
C MET A 152 6.18 -15.84 -6.91
N VAL A 153 6.14 -17.09 -6.43
CA VAL A 153 6.25 -17.41 -5.00
C VAL A 153 7.72 -17.33 -4.59
N SER A 154 8.05 -16.48 -3.61
CA SER A 154 9.41 -16.48 -3.05
C SER A 154 9.57 -17.70 -2.14
N GLN A 155 10.64 -18.47 -2.36
CA GLN A 155 11.09 -19.54 -1.46
C GLN A 155 11.50 -18.99 -0.09
#